data_AF-A0A7V8ZPN6-F1
#
_entry.id   AF-A0A7V8ZPN6-F1
#
_cell.length_a   1.000
_cell.length_b   1.000
_cell.length_c   1.000
_cell.angle_alpha   90.00
_cell.angle_beta   90.00
_cell.angle_gamma   90.00
#
_symmetry.space_group_name_H-M   'P 1'
#
loop_
_entity.id
_entity.type
_entity.pdbx_description
1 polymer ?
#
loop_
_entity_poly.entity_id
_entity_poly.type
_entity_poly.pdbx_seq_one_letter_code
_entity_poly.pdbx_strand_id
1 'polypeptide(L)'
;MGKPGGAYPFWVAIKGDGKVYVTSQRDREVVVVDISGEKPVFQKRIAVGGQPNKMLLNAGQNLLFVANGNSDTVSAIDTESDQVIEEFATTAPRAVYRNRDKLKGSNPNSLALTPDEKFLLVTNGGTNSVAVIKLDRKLRKAEAAKEDDDDEGYEDDDDGKDGKKQGASHKPRAKSRVIGLIPTGRYPNSVSVSKNGEWLYVVNGKSNAGPNPGACLDNNSIAPGSTDKCRASNDYVWQLTKAGFLAMPMPTGNELARLTWQVAKNNRFPKTVEHDQSAKKMEFLHDKIKHVIYVIKENRTYDQILGDLEKGNGDPGLTVFPEPISPNHHALARNFVTLDNFFDSGEVSGDGWNWTTAARTTDYTEKTVPSSYGGRRSFTYDWEGDNRGVNVDLSTVAERKAVNPKLPDDPDLLPGNADVAAPDIEGEAGAGYLWDGALRAGLTIRNYGLFGDNINEVTPTPFADGVKQIVPTKAALRDNTDLFFRGYDQDNADFYLFKEWEREFDQHVKEGKLPNLSFVRFPHDHFVQFQDRQVRREYAGYANGRQRLRDRVAGRKNREEPVQGQHADFHHRGRRAERS
;
A
#
# COMPACT_ATOMS: atom_id res chain seq x y z
N MET A 1 3.52 -19.21 27.68
CA MET A 1 4.41 -18.87 26.55
C MET A 1 4.78 -17.39 26.71
N GLY A 2 6.01 -17.08 27.14
CA GLY A 2 6.27 -16.01 28.13
C GLY A 2 6.95 -14.71 27.67
N LYS A 3 6.50 -14.11 26.56
CA LYS A 3 6.19 -12.67 26.53
C LYS A 3 5.20 -12.41 25.38
N PRO A 4 3.97 -12.00 25.69
CA PRO A 4 2.90 -11.71 24.73
C PRO A 4 3.21 -10.49 23.87
N GLY A 5 2.79 -10.61 22.62
CA GLY A 5 2.79 -9.53 21.65
C GLY A 5 1.66 -9.64 20.65
N GLY A 6 1.01 -10.80 20.46
CA GLY A 6 -0.05 -11.10 19.47
C GLY A 6 0.42 -11.87 18.21
N ALA A 7 1.25 -12.90 18.38
CA ALA A 7 1.86 -13.67 17.29
C ALA A 7 0.90 -13.98 16.12
N TYR A 8 1.37 -13.79 14.89
CA TYR A 8 0.71 -14.27 13.66
C TYR A 8 1.48 -15.50 13.17
N PRO A 9 1.16 -16.70 13.70
CA PRO A 9 1.80 -17.93 13.27
C PRO A 9 1.47 -18.19 11.80
N PHE A 10 2.48 -18.38 10.96
CA PHE A 10 2.28 -18.59 9.52
C PHE A 10 2.76 -19.96 9.04
N TRP A 11 4.00 -20.33 9.36
CA TRP A 11 4.62 -21.56 8.88
C TRP A 11 5.25 -22.36 10.02
N VAL A 12 5.27 -23.69 9.87
CA VAL A 12 5.86 -24.61 10.82
C VAL A 12 6.91 -25.46 10.10
N ALA A 13 8.11 -25.56 10.68
CA ALA A 13 9.15 -26.49 10.26
C ALA A 13 9.49 -27.43 11.42
N ILE A 14 9.38 -28.73 11.19
CA ILE A 14 9.62 -29.76 12.20
C ILE A 14 10.97 -30.41 11.93
N LYS A 15 11.88 -30.34 12.90
CA LYS A 15 13.15 -31.06 12.91
C LYS A 15 12.93 -32.46 13.48
N GLY A 16 13.70 -33.44 13.02
CA GLY A 16 13.53 -34.87 13.35
C GLY A 16 13.80 -35.24 14.82
N ASP A 17 14.28 -34.32 15.64
CA ASP A 17 14.54 -34.48 17.07
C ASP A 17 13.39 -33.97 17.97
N GLY A 18 12.26 -33.58 17.38
CA GLY A 18 11.14 -32.99 18.12
C GLY A 18 11.24 -31.48 18.31
N LYS A 19 12.31 -30.82 17.84
CA LYS A 19 12.37 -29.35 17.78
C LYS A 19 11.51 -28.83 16.62
N VAL A 20 10.69 -27.83 16.90
CA VAL A 20 9.76 -27.19 15.95
C VAL A 20 10.04 -25.71 15.90
N TYR A 21 10.07 -25.17 14.70
CA TYR A 21 10.16 -23.73 14.43
C TYR A 21 8.81 -23.24 13.92
N VAL A 22 8.31 -22.13 14.46
CA VAL A 22 7.06 -21.49 14.04
C VAL A 22 7.33 -20.03 13.73
N THR A 23 7.03 -19.56 12.52
CA THR A 23 7.19 -18.14 12.20
C THR A 23 6.12 -17.29 12.85
N SER A 24 6.51 -16.20 13.50
CA SER A 24 5.61 -15.15 14.00
C SER A 24 5.81 -13.89 13.17
N GLN A 25 4.97 -13.71 12.13
CA GLN A 25 5.14 -12.65 11.14
C GLN A 25 5.25 -11.26 11.77
N ARG A 26 4.29 -10.94 12.62
CA ARG A 26 4.21 -9.61 13.26
C ARG A 26 5.30 -9.36 14.28
N ASP A 27 5.72 -10.39 15.01
CA ASP A 27 6.77 -10.24 16.03
C ASP A 27 8.16 -10.18 15.39
N ARG A 28 8.29 -10.47 14.08
CA ARG A 28 9.55 -10.53 13.33
C ARG A 28 10.51 -11.57 13.94
N GLU A 29 9.94 -12.72 14.29
CA GLU A 29 10.63 -13.77 15.06
C GLU A 29 10.25 -15.18 14.60
N VAL A 30 11.15 -16.13 14.86
CA VAL A 30 10.86 -17.57 14.85
C VAL A 30 10.74 -18.07 16.29
N VAL A 31 9.62 -18.69 16.60
CA VAL A 31 9.35 -19.32 17.90
C VAL A 31 9.82 -20.78 17.85
N VAL A 32 10.69 -21.16 18.78
CA VAL A 32 11.17 -22.54 18.94
C VAL A 32 10.34 -23.24 20.00
N VAL A 33 9.84 -24.42 19.65
CA VAL A 33 8.98 -25.27 20.50
C VAL A 33 9.53 -26.69 20.47
N ASP A 34 9.55 -27.35 21.61
CA ASP A 34 9.85 -28.77 21.72
C ASP A 34 8.55 -29.58 21.82
N ILE A 35 8.39 -30.58 20.96
CA ILE A 35 7.23 -31.48 20.92
C ILE A 35 7.60 -32.94 21.24
N SER A 36 8.79 -33.20 21.79
CA SER A 36 9.24 -34.55 22.13
C SER A 36 8.49 -35.17 23.34
N GLY A 37 7.90 -34.33 24.19
CA GLY A 37 7.07 -34.75 25.32
C GLY A 37 5.57 -34.78 25.02
N GLU A 38 4.75 -35.03 26.05
CA GLU A 38 3.28 -35.09 25.92
C GLU A 38 2.62 -33.77 25.50
N LYS A 39 3.27 -32.63 25.78
CA LYS A 39 2.77 -31.29 25.49
C LYS A 39 3.87 -30.44 24.86
N PRO A 40 3.53 -29.57 23.89
CA PRO A 40 4.49 -28.63 23.34
C PRO A 40 5.05 -27.69 24.41
N VAL A 41 6.38 -27.55 24.46
CA VAL A 41 7.11 -26.69 25.39
C VAL A 41 7.78 -25.56 24.63
N PHE A 42 7.46 -24.31 24.97
CA PHE A 42 8.18 -23.15 24.44
C PHE A 42 9.64 -23.18 24.89
N GLN A 43 10.57 -23.00 23.95
CA GLN A 43 12.01 -22.98 24.21
C GLN A 43 12.57 -21.55 24.15
N LYS A 44 12.49 -20.90 22.98
CA LYS A 44 13.04 -19.55 22.76
C LYS A 44 12.41 -18.84 21.56
N ARG A 45 12.69 -17.56 21.42
CA ARG A 45 12.42 -16.74 20.23
C ARG A 45 13.74 -16.39 19.55
N ILE A 46 13.75 -16.41 18.21
CA ILE A 46 14.88 -16.03 17.37
C ILE A 46 14.44 -14.82 16.57
N ALA A 47 15.06 -13.66 16.82
CA ALA A 47 14.83 -12.47 16.01
C ALA A 47 15.34 -12.69 14.58
N VAL A 48 14.59 -12.22 13.59
CA VAL A 48 14.96 -12.25 12.17
C VAL A 48 14.78 -10.87 11.54
N GLY A 49 15.27 -10.67 10.32
CA GLY A 49 15.37 -9.33 9.71
C GLY A 49 14.05 -8.62 9.43
N GLY A 50 12.95 -9.35 9.23
CA GLY A 50 11.66 -8.79 8.82
C GLY A 50 10.48 -9.65 9.23
N GLN A 51 9.38 -9.61 8.47
CA GLN A 51 8.20 -10.46 8.74
C GLN A 51 8.43 -11.88 8.20
N PRO A 52 8.67 -12.89 9.06
CA PRO A 52 9.02 -14.23 8.61
C PRO A 52 7.85 -14.98 7.98
N ASN A 53 8.09 -15.54 6.80
CA ASN A 53 7.14 -16.28 5.98
C ASN A 53 7.39 -17.79 6.03
N LYS A 54 7.52 -18.45 4.88
CA LYS A 54 7.86 -19.88 4.82
C LYS A 54 9.24 -20.10 5.41
N MET A 55 9.44 -21.26 6.03
CA MET A 55 10.75 -21.76 6.43
C MET A 55 11.08 -23.07 5.72
N LEU A 56 12.37 -23.30 5.52
CA LEU A 56 12.89 -24.52 4.90
C LEU A 56 14.10 -25.03 5.68
N LEU A 57 14.02 -26.25 6.17
CA LEU A 57 15.20 -26.99 6.65
C LEU A 57 15.97 -27.54 5.45
N ASN A 58 17.30 -27.52 5.54
CA ASN A 58 18.15 -28.24 4.61
C ASN A 58 18.07 -29.77 4.87
N ALA A 59 18.63 -30.59 3.98
CA ALA A 59 18.61 -32.05 4.06
C ALA A 59 19.24 -32.59 5.35
N GLY A 60 20.32 -31.96 5.82
CA GLY A 60 20.96 -32.29 7.10
C GLY A 60 20.21 -31.78 8.33
N GLN A 61 19.21 -30.92 8.15
CA GLN A 61 18.47 -30.20 9.18
C GLN A 61 19.33 -29.42 10.17
N ASN A 62 20.57 -29.09 9.80
CA ASN A 62 21.49 -28.23 10.54
C ASN A 62 21.32 -26.75 10.19
N LEU A 63 20.62 -26.44 9.10
CA LEU A 63 20.29 -25.09 8.65
C LEU A 63 18.79 -24.92 8.45
N LEU A 64 18.26 -23.78 8.87
CA LEU A 64 16.90 -23.32 8.63
C LEU A 64 16.93 -21.98 7.89
N PHE A 65 16.34 -21.93 6.71
CA PHE A 65 16.18 -20.72 5.93
C PHE A 65 14.80 -20.11 6.16
N VAL A 66 14.73 -18.80 6.36
CA VAL A 66 13.49 -18.06 6.66
C VAL A 66 13.35 -16.91 5.66
N ALA A 67 12.29 -16.91 4.85
CA ALA A 67 11.99 -15.77 3.98
C ALA A 67 11.41 -14.62 4.81
N ASN A 68 11.99 -13.43 4.72
CA ASN A 68 11.55 -12.25 5.47
C ASN A 68 10.97 -11.22 4.51
N GLY A 69 9.63 -11.18 4.40
CA GLY A 69 8.93 -10.40 3.39
C GLY A 69 9.28 -8.92 3.41
N ASN A 70 8.82 -8.21 4.44
CA ASN A 70 8.89 -6.74 4.45
C ASN A 70 10.33 -6.17 4.48
N SER A 71 11.33 -6.97 4.86
CA SER A 71 12.75 -6.58 4.85
C SER A 71 13.47 -6.90 3.55
N ASP A 72 12.87 -7.69 2.65
CA ASP A 72 13.44 -8.18 1.39
C ASP A 72 14.68 -9.08 1.57
N THR A 73 14.70 -9.87 2.65
CA THR A 73 15.85 -10.71 3.02
C THR A 73 15.47 -12.18 3.27
N VAL A 74 16.49 -13.02 3.37
CA VAL A 74 16.41 -14.37 3.95
C VAL A 74 17.38 -14.43 5.13
N SER A 75 16.91 -14.96 6.25
CA SER A 75 17.77 -15.34 7.38
C SER A 75 18.12 -16.82 7.30
N ALA A 76 19.41 -17.16 7.44
CA ALA A 76 19.89 -18.52 7.63
C ALA A 76 20.21 -18.73 9.12
N ILE A 77 19.57 -19.73 9.72
CA ILE A 77 19.67 -20.06 11.14
C ILE A 77 20.39 -21.40 11.30
N ASP A 78 21.38 -21.44 12.17
CA ASP A 78 21.99 -22.68 12.65
C ASP A 78 21.05 -23.35 13.68
N THR A 79 20.64 -24.59 13.44
CA THR A 79 19.59 -25.26 14.23
C THR A 79 20.08 -25.92 15.52
N GLU A 80 21.40 -25.91 15.75
CA GLU A 80 22.01 -26.40 16.99
C GLU A 80 22.06 -25.27 18.02
N SER A 81 22.62 -24.12 17.63
CA SER A 81 22.73 -22.91 18.44
C SER A 81 21.47 -22.03 18.43
N ASP A 82 20.58 -22.26 17.47
CA ASP A 82 19.38 -21.45 17.21
C ASP A 82 19.75 -19.96 17.01
N GLN A 83 20.78 -19.69 16.20
CA GLN A 83 21.28 -18.34 15.90
C GLN A 83 21.22 -18.05 14.40
N VAL A 84 20.88 -16.80 14.05
CA VAL A 84 21.03 -16.32 12.68
C VAL A 84 22.53 -16.19 12.37
N ILE A 85 23.02 -16.97 11.41
CA ILE A 85 24.44 -17.01 11.01
C ILE A 85 24.72 -16.25 9.71
N GLU A 86 23.65 -15.89 8.99
CA GLU A 86 23.70 -15.01 7.83
C GLU A 86 22.32 -14.40 7.53
N GLU A 87 22.32 -13.18 7.03
CA GLU A 87 21.14 -12.56 6.41
C GLU A 87 21.57 -11.95 5.07
N PHE A 88 20.78 -12.19 4.03
CA PHE A 88 21.09 -11.74 2.67
C PHE A 88 19.84 -11.33 1.90
N ALA A 89 19.98 -10.34 1.01
CA ALA A 89 18.87 -9.76 0.25
C ALA A 89 18.43 -10.63 -0.93
N THR A 90 17.13 -10.58 -1.24
CA THR A 90 16.51 -11.24 -2.41
C THR A 90 16.25 -10.29 -3.56
N THR A 91 16.58 -9.01 -3.39
CA THR A 91 16.39 -7.93 -4.36
C THR A 91 17.26 -8.11 -5.60
N ALA A 92 16.94 -7.36 -6.65
CA ALA A 92 17.62 -7.44 -7.93
C ALA A 92 19.16 -7.28 -7.81
N PRO A 93 19.94 -8.06 -8.57
CA PRO A 93 21.40 -7.96 -8.54
C PRO A 93 21.88 -6.64 -9.17
N ARG A 94 23.05 -6.16 -8.72
CA ARG A 94 23.66 -4.89 -9.19
C ARG A 94 23.78 -4.80 -10.72
N ALA A 95 23.96 -5.96 -11.37
CA ALA A 95 24.05 -6.08 -12.83
C ALA A 95 22.84 -5.52 -13.59
N VAL A 96 21.63 -5.58 -13.02
CA VAL A 96 20.42 -5.02 -13.64
C VAL A 96 19.81 -3.85 -12.86
N TYR A 97 20.22 -3.64 -11.61
CA TYR A 97 19.80 -2.52 -10.80
C TYR A 97 20.92 -2.06 -9.87
N ARG A 98 21.59 -0.95 -10.24
CA ARG A 98 22.79 -0.47 -9.54
C ARG A 98 22.56 -0.11 -8.07
N ASN A 99 21.39 0.44 -7.74
CA ASN A 99 21.11 0.99 -6.42
C ASN A 99 20.29 0.04 -5.53
N ARG A 100 20.68 -1.24 -5.49
CA ARG A 100 19.87 -2.30 -4.86
C ARG A 100 19.54 -2.08 -3.40
N ASP A 101 20.35 -1.32 -2.66
CA ASP A 101 20.14 -1.08 -1.23
C ASP A 101 18.89 -0.21 -0.97
N LYS A 102 18.51 0.60 -1.96
CA LYS A 102 17.26 1.39 -1.93
C LYS A 102 16.07 0.66 -2.53
N LEU A 103 16.26 -0.52 -3.14
CA LEU A 103 15.14 -1.31 -3.66
C LEU A 103 14.42 -1.96 -2.49
N LYS A 104 13.15 -1.61 -2.31
CA LYS A 104 12.26 -2.23 -1.35
C LYS A 104 11.02 -2.80 -2.03
N GLY A 105 10.40 -3.79 -1.39
CA GLY A 105 9.15 -4.40 -1.86
C GLY A 105 9.34 -5.57 -2.82
N SER A 106 10.48 -6.28 -2.75
CA SER A 106 10.57 -7.63 -3.34
C SER A 106 9.63 -8.61 -2.63
N ASN A 107 9.42 -8.46 -1.32
CA ASN A 107 8.48 -9.22 -0.51
C ASN A 107 8.68 -10.75 -0.65
N PRO A 108 9.84 -11.31 -0.24
CA PRO A 108 10.06 -12.75 -0.30
C PRO A 108 9.12 -13.53 0.62
N ASN A 109 8.52 -14.60 0.12
CA ASN A 109 7.45 -15.30 0.84
C ASN A 109 7.49 -16.83 0.80
N SER A 110 8.23 -17.42 -0.13
CA SER A 110 8.44 -18.86 -0.25
C SER A 110 9.85 -19.16 -0.72
N LEU A 111 10.35 -20.34 -0.37
CA LEU A 111 11.68 -20.79 -0.76
C LEU A 111 11.76 -22.30 -1.01
N ALA A 112 12.74 -22.68 -1.82
CA ALA A 112 13.14 -24.05 -2.14
C ALA A 112 14.66 -24.15 -2.34
N LEU A 113 15.26 -25.28 -1.96
CA LEU A 113 16.67 -25.59 -2.24
C LEU A 113 16.77 -26.45 -3.49
N THR A 114 17.85 -26.27 -4.25
CA THR A 114 18.28 -27.28 -5.22
C THR A 114 18.75 -28.54 -4.49
N PRO A 115 18.65 -29.75 -5.10
CA PRO A 115 19.04 -31.00 -4.43
C PRO A 115 20.50 -31.07 -3.95
N ASP A 116 21.39 -30.30 -4.59
CA ASP A 116 22.80 -30.16 -4.21
C ASP A 116 23.05 -29.09 -3.14
N GLU A 117 22.01 -28.35 -2.74
CA GLU A 117 22.03 -27.22 -1.80
C GLU A 117 23.05 -26.13 -2.17
N LYS A 118 23.34 -25.95 -3.46
CA LYS A 118 24.15 -24.82 -3.94
C LYS A 118 23.35 -23.54 -4.11
N PHE A 119 22.07 -23.69 -4.48
CA PHE A 119 21.19 -22.57 -4.77
C PHE A 119 19.92 -22.59 -3.91
N LEU A 120 19.56 -21.41 -3.42
CA LEU A 120 18.27 -21.14 -2.82
C LEU A 120 17.40 -20.38 -3.83
N LEU A 121 16.22 -20.90 -4.11
CA LEU A 121 15.21 -20.26 -4.95
C LEU A 121 14.17 -19.59 -4.06
N VAL A 122 13.90 -18.30 -4.27
CA VAL A 122 13.01 -17.52 -3.41
C VAL A 122 11.98 -16.78 -4.24
N THR A 123 10.69 -16.94 -3.97
CA THR A 123 9.63 -16.15 -4.62
C THR A 123 9.58 -14.75 -4.02
N ASN A 124 9.74 -13.74 -4.87
CA ASN A 124 9.56 -12.33 -4.56
C ASN A 124 8.18 -11.89 -5.06
N GLY A 125 7.21 -11.80 -4.14
CA GLY A 125 5.82 -11.47 -4.46
C GLY A 125 5.65 -10.11 -5.13
N GLY A 126 6.40 -9.10 -4.68
CA GLY A 126 6.24 -7.72 -5.14
C GLY A 126 6.98 -7.40 -6.45
N THR A 127 8.02 -8.16 -6.82
CA THR A 127 8.73 -8.00 -8.11
C THR A 127 8.35 -9.04 -9.16
N ASN A 128 7.37 -9.91 -8.86
CA ASN A 128 6.87 -10.97 -9.74
C ASN A 128 8.00 -11.84 -10.31
N SER A 129 8.86 -12.35 -9.42
CA SER A 129 10.05 -13.11 -9.81
C SER A 129 10.43 -14.19 -8.81
N VAL A 130 11.18 -15.21 -9.26
CA VAL A 130 11.98 -16.08 -8.38
C VAL A 130 13.43 -15.58 -8.39
N ALA A 131 13.98 -15.24 -7.23
CA ALA A 131 15.40 -14.98 -7.07
C ALA A 131 16.17 -16.30 -6.98
N VAL A 132 17.24 -16.42 -7.77
CA VAL A 132 18.21 -17.53 -7.71
C VAL A 132 19.41 -17.05 -6.91
N ILE A 133 19.64 -17.63 -5.74
CA ILE A 133 20.67 -17.21 -4.79
C ILE A 133 21.76 -18.27 -4.73
N LYS A 134 23.00 -17.91 -5.05
CA LYS A 134 24.19 -18.74 -4.78
C LYS A 134 24.50 -18.61 -3.29
N LEU A 135 24.49 -19.72 -2.56
CA LEU A 135 24.74 -19.74 -1.11
C LEU A 135 26.23 -19.62 -0.80
N ASP A 136 26.59 -19.01 0.34
CA ASP A 136 27.97 -19.06 0.89
C ASP A 136 28.35 -20.54 1.15
N ARG A 137 29.64 -20.87 0.99
CA ARG A 137 30.19 -22.22 1.20
C ARG A 137 29.77 -22.85 2.53
N LYS A 138 29.65 -22.06 3.61
CA LYS A 138 29.24 -22.53 4.95
C LYS A 138 27.76 -22.94 5.02
N LEU A 139 26.93 -22.48 4.07
CA LEU A 139 25.50 -22.74 4.01
C LEU A 139 25.13 -23.85 3.01
N ARG A 140 26.12 -24.49 2.39
CA ARG A 140 25.92 -25.56 1.40
C ARG A 140 26.11 -26.94 2.01
N LYS A 141 25.61 -27.96 1.32
CA LYS A 141 25.95 -29.35 1.58
C LYS A 141 27.47 -29.57 1.50
N ALA A 142 28.03 -30.39 2.38
CA ALA A 142 29.48 -30.60 2.51
C ALA A 142 30.18 -31.06 1.21
N GLU A 143 29.48 -31.78 0.33
CA GLU A 143 29.99 -32.22 -0.98
C GLU A 143 30.09 -31.04 -1.96
N ALA A 144 29.02 -30.25 -2.07
CA ALA A 144 28.96 -29.03 -2.89
C ALA A 144 29.95 -27.95 -2.44
N ALA A 145 30.34 -27.95 -1.16
CA ALA A 145 31.36 -27.06 -0.63
C ALA A 145 32.79 -27.42 -1.09
N LYS A 146 33.03 -28.58 -1.71
CA LYS A 146 34.38 -28.99 -2.16
C LYS A 146 34.68 -28.67 -3.63
N GLU A 147 33.66 -28.42 -4.45
CA GLU A 147 33.80 -28.26 -5.91
C GLU A 147 34.18 -26.83 -6.37
N ASP A 148 34.13 -25.83 -5.47
CA ASP A 148 34.27 -24.40 -5.80
C ASP A 148 35.70 -23.83 -5.59
N ASP A 149 36.74 -24.65 -5.50
CA ASP A 149 38.13 -24.16 -5.29
C ASP A 149 38.68 -23.34 -6.50
N ASP A 150 37.93 -23.24 -7.60
CA ASP A 150 38.28 -22.49 -8.83
C ASP A 150 37.48 -21.17 -9.03
N ASP A 151 36.70 -20.68 -8.04
CA ASP A 151 35.92 -19.43 -8.18
C ASP A 151 36.86 -18.21 -8.15
N GLU A 152 37.48 -17.91 -9.30
CA GLU A 152 38.21 -16.68 -9.56
C GLU A 152 37.28 -15.47 -9.36
N GLY A 153 37.38 -14.87 -8.18
CA GLY A 153 37.16 -13.46 -7.89
C GLY A 153 36.08 -12.76 -8.71
N TYR A 154 34.82 -12.97 -8.37
CA TYR A 154 33.80 -11.95 -8.64
C TYR A 154 34.02 -10.81 -7.63
N GLU A 155 34.63 -9.70 -8.06
CA GLU A 155 34.67 -8.47 -7.29
C GLU A 155 33.24 -7.91 -7.22
N ASP A 156 32.56 -8.17 -6.11
CA ASP A 156 31.46 -7.30 -5.70
C ASP A 156 32.15 -6.04 -5.16
N ASP A 157 32.17 -4.98 -5.95
CA ASP A 157 32.71 -3.68 -5.54
C ASP A 157 32.09 -3.33 -4.17
N ASP A 158 32.96 -3.33 -3.17
CA ASP A 158 32.65 -3.37 -1.75
C ASP A 158 31.72 -2.24 -1.31
N ASP A 159 31.00 -2.52 -0.23
CA ASP A 159 30.06 -1.64 0.43
C ASP A 159 30.79 -0.37 0.89
N GLY A 160 30.61 0.72 0.13
CA GLY A 160 31.12 2.05 0.43
C GLY A 160 30.45 2.69 1.64
N LYS A 161 30.59 2.09 2.82
CA LYS A 161 30.40 2.71 4.13
C LYS A 161 31.43 2.11 5.09
N ASP A 162 32.68 2.59 4.99
CA ASP A 162 33.49 2.99 6.15
C ASP A 162 34.86 3.46 5.70
N GLY A 163 35.09 4.77 5.80
CA GLY A 163 36.41 5.36 5.64
C GLY A 163 37.30 5.04 6.84
N LYS A 164 37.85 3.82 6.93
CA LYS A 164 39.06 3.53 7.71
C LYS A 164 39.94 2.49 7.01
N LYS A 165 40.98 3.00 6.34
CA LYS A 165 42.13 2.18 5.89
C LYS A 165 42.91 1.68 7.11
N GLN A 166 42.94 0.37 7.34
CA GLN A 166 44.07 -0.30 7.99
C GLN A 166 44.32 -1.65 7.32
N GLY A 167 45.59 -1.93 7.04
CA GLY A 167 46.04 -3.03 6.19
C GLY A 167 46.00 -4.41 6.83
N ALA A 168 45.57 -5.37 6.03
CA ALA A 168 46.09 -6.72 5.84
C ALA A 168 45.23 -7.33 4.73
N SER A 169 45.83 -7.93 3.71
CA SER A 169 45.11 -8.52 2.57
C SER A 169 44.30 -9.76 3.02
N HIS A 170 43.09 -9.53 3.50
CA HIS A 170 42.06 -10.55 3.64
C HIS A 170 41.01 -10.26 2.57
N LYS A 171 40.95 -11.08 1.51
CA LYS A 171 39.85 -11.00 0.55
C LYS A 171 38.53 -11.15 1.32
N PRO A 172 37.52 -10.28 1.12
CA PRO A 172 36.22 -10.46 1.75
C PRO A 172 35.66 -11.83 1.40
N ARG A 173 35.19 -12.57 2.42
CA ARG A 173 34.62 -13.91 2.24
C ARG A 173 33.28 -13.78 1.50
N ALA A 174 33.09 -14.55 0.42
CA ALA A 174 31.95 -14.41 -0.48
C ALA A 174 30.62 -14.83 0.17
N LYS A 175 29.79 -13.85 0.55
CA LYS A 175 28.45 -14.04 1.13
C LYS A 175 27.45 -14.58 0.10
N SER A 176 26.34 -15.14 0.60
CA SER A 176 25.20 -15.56 -0.23
C SER A 176 24.63 -14.38 -1.01
N ARG A 177 24.35 -14.56 -2.30
CA ARG A 177 23.93 -13.47 -3.18
C ARG A 177 23.04 -13.92 -4.32
N VAL A 178 22.15 -13.03 -4.74
CA VAL A 178 21.33 -13.20 -5.95
C VAL A 178 22.23 -13.20 -7.18
N ILE A 179 22.17 -14.26 -7.97
CA ILE A 179 22.90 -14.40 -9.24
C ILE A 179 21.99 -14.22 -10.46
N GLY A 180 20.68 -14.25 -10.26
CA GLY A 180 19.70 -14.00 -11.31
C GLY A 180 18.27 -14.05 -10.82
N LEU A 181 17.35 -13.66 -11.70
CA LEU A 181 15.91 -13.62 -11.46
C LEU A 181 15.17 -14.34 -12.59
N ILE A 182 14.11 -15.06 -12.24
CA ILE A 182 13.21 -15.75 -13.18
C ILE A 182 11.85 -15.04 -13.13
N PRO A 183 11.28 -14.57 -14.26
CA PRO A 183 9.98 -13.91 -14.27
C PRO A 183 8.84 -14.89 -13.95
N THR A 184 7.82 -14.41 -13.25
CA THR A 184 6.62 -15.20 -12.91
C THR A 184 5.34 -14.45 -13.28
N GLY A 185 4.20 -15.08 -13.04
CA GLY A 185 2.92 -14.37 -12.97
C GLY A 185 2.86 -13.46 -11.74
N ARG A 186 1.74 -12.76 -11.58
CA ARG A 186 1.56 -11.78 -10.49
C ARG A 186 1.53 -12.47 -9.13
N TYR A 187 2.32 -11.95 -8.19
CA TYR A 187 2.39 -12.42 -6.80
C TYR A 187 2.73 -13.93 -6.68
N PRO A 188 3.96 -14.35 -7.05
CA PRO A 188 4.44 -15.71 -6.78
C PRO A 188 4.48 -15.95 -5.27
N ASN A 189 3.93 -17.08 -4.82
CA ASN A 189 3.84 -17.41 -3.39
C ASN A 189 4.21 -18.85 -3.04
N SER A 190 4.60 -19.65 -4.02
CA SER A 190 5.15 -20.98 -3.80
C SER A 190 6.18 -21.32 -4.87
N VAL A 191 7.29 -21.93 -4.45
CA VAL A 191 8.31 -22.50 -5.34
C VAL A 191 8.74 -23.87 -4.83
N SER A 192 8.97 -24.78 -5.76
CA SER A 192 9.50 -26.13 -5.52
C SER A 192 10.38 -26.57 -6.68
N VAL A 193 11.33 -27.47 -6.40
CA VAL A 193 12.23 -28.06 -7.39
C VAL A 193 11.98 -29.56 -7.45
N SER A 194 12.08 -30.17 -8.64
CA SER A 194 12.03 -31.62 -8.77
C SER A 194 13.19 -32.30 -8.03
N LYS A 195 13.01 -33.57 -7.65
CA LYS A 195 14.01 -34.33 -6.89
C LYS A 195 15.38 -34.41 -7.59
N ASN A 196 15.40 -34.41 -8.92
CA ASN A 196 16.62 -34.43 -9.72
C ASN A 196 17.17 -33.04 -10.06
N GLY A 197 16.49 -31.95 -9.65
CA GLY A 197 16.95 -30.57 -9.89
C GLY A 197 16.61 -30.02 -11.28
N GLU A 198 16.02 -30.82 -12.16
CA GLU A 198 15.80 -30.46 -13.57
C GLU A 198 14.59 -29.54 -13.80
N TRP A 199 13.61 -29.52 -12.90
CA TRP A 199 12.35 -28.78 -13.07
C TRP A 199 12.06 -27.83 -11.92
N LEU A 200 11.57 -26.64 -12.26
CA LEU A 200 11.05 -25.61 -11.38
C LEU A 200 9.53 -25.60 -11.45
N TYR A 201 8.88 -25.50 -10.30
CA TYR A 201 7.45 -25.28 -10.18
C TYR A 201 7.18 -24.01 -9.38
N VAL A 202 6.38 -23.09 -9.91
CA VAL A 202 6.00 -21.84 -9.25
C VAL A 202 4.49 -21.65 -9.29
N VAL A 203 3.89 -21.32 -8.14
CA VAL A 203 2.48 -20.91 -8.05
C VAL A 203 2.41 -19.41 -7.86
N ASN A 204 1.54 -18.77 -8.65
CA ASN A 204 1.21 -17.34 -8.55
C ASN A 204 -0.20 -17.19 -8.00
N GLY A 205 -0.40 -16.29 -7.04
CA GLY A 205 -1.66 -16.11 -6.32
C GLY A 205 -2.60 -15.07 -6.92
N LYS A 206 -2.15 -14.26 -7.89
CA LYS A 206 -2.95 -13.20 -8.51
C LYS A 206 -2.93 -13.26 -10.04
N SER A 207 -3.97 -12.71 -10.64
CA SER A 207 -4.08 -12.42 -12.08
C SER A 207 -4.74 -11.06 -12.26
N ASN A 208 -4.76 -10.54 -13.49
CA ASN A 208 -5.65 -9.42 -13.81
C ASN A 208 -7.09 -9.94 -13.77
N ALA A 209 -7.93 -9.37 -12.90
CA ALA A 209 -9.34 -9.73 -12.77
C ALA A 209 -10.20 -9.20 -13.94
N GLY A 210 -9.66 -8.27 -14.73
CA GLY A 210 -10.41 -7.57 -15.76
C GLY A 210 -11.32 -6.48 -15.18
N PRO A 211 -11.97 -5.70 -16.06
CA PRO A 211 -12.92 -4.69 -15.64
C PRO A 211 -14.19 -5.33 -15.06
N ASN A 212 -14.87 -4.58 -14.18
CA ASN A 212 -16.17 -4.94 -13.65
C ASN A 212 -17.26 -3.98 -14.18
N PRO A 213 -17.88 -4.27 -15.33
CA PRO A 213 -18.89 -3.41 -15.94
C PRO A 213 -20.26 -3.50 -15.26
N GLY A 214 -20.48 -4.48 -14.38
CA GLY A 214 -21.79 -4.79 -13.80
C GLY A 214 -22.17 -3.99 -12.55
N ALA A 215 -21.25 -3.14 -12.06
CA ALA A 215 -21.43 -2.35 -10.83
C ALA A 215 -21.87 -3.22 -9.64
N CYS A 216 -21.01 -4.16 -9.23
CA CYS A 216 -21.35 -5.30 -8.36
C CYS A 216 -21.82 -5.05 -6.92
N LEU A 217 -22.10 -3.81 -6.54
CA LEU A 217 -22.73 -3.48 -5.27
C LEU A 217 -23.75 -2.36 -5.49
N ASP A 218 -24.89 -2.41 -4.81
CA ASP A 218 -25.98 -1.44 -5.01
C ASP A 218 -25.62 -0.02 -4.56
N ASN A 219 -24.80 0.13 -3.50
CA ASN A 219 -24.20 1.43 -3.14
C ASN A 219 -23.20 1.93 -4.20
N ASN A 220 -22.82 1.04 -5.12
CA ASN A 220 -21.86 1.27 -6.17
C ASN A 220 -22.45 1.18 -7.59
N SER A 221 -23.76 1.20 -7.68
CA SER A 221 -24.51 1.04 -8.92
C SER A 221 -25.59 2.11 -9.02
N ILE A 222 -25.88 2.51 -10.26
CA ILE A 222 -27.07 3.32 -10.58
C ILE A 222 -28.34 2.48 -10.73
N ALA A 223 -28.20 1.15 -10.75
CA ALA A 223 -29.28 0.19 -10.89
C ALA A 223 -29.46 -0.64 -9.60
N PRO A 224 -30.68 -0.74 -9.04
CA PRO A 224 -30.95 -1.57 -7.87
C PRO A 224 -30.88 -3.07 -8.21
N GLY A 225 -30.40 -3.88 -7.26
CA GLY A 225 -30.29 -5.34 -7.40
C GLY A 225 -29.06 -5.80 -8.18
N SER A 226 -28.09 -4.92 -8.43
CA SER A 226 -26.81 -5.27 -9.06
C SER A 226 -25.99 -6.22 -8.19
N THR A 227 -26.09 -6.08 -6.86
CA THR A 227 -25.40 -6.96 -5.91
C THR A 227 -25.75 -8.43 -6.11
N ASP A 228 -27.05 -8.74 -6.21
CA ASP A 228 -27.53 -10.12 -6.30
C ASP A 228 -27.09 -10.78 -7.61
N LYS A 229 -27.15 -10.03 -8.72
CA LYS A 229 -26.67 -10.49 -10.02
C LYS A 229 -25.17 -10.81 -9.98
N CYS A 230 -24.35 -9.92 -9.44
CA CYS A 230 -22.90 -10.16 -9.37
C CYS A 230 -22.53 -11.32 -8.44
N ARG A 231 -23.22 -11.48 -7.31
CA ARG A 231 -23.01 -12.63 -6.41
C ARG A 231 -23.37 -13.94 -7.09
N ALA A 232 -24.45 -13.98 -7.86
CA ALA A 232 -24.85 -15.16 -8.60
C ALA A 232 -23.83 -15.55 -9.68
N SER A 233 -23.18 -14.56 -10.30
CA SER A 233 -22.19 -14.75 -11.37
C SER A 233 -20.74 -14.89 -10.90
N ASN A 234 -20.46 -14.66 -9.61
CA ASN A 234 -19.10 -14.59 -9.05
C ASN A 234 -18.24 -13.47 -9.66
N ASP A 235 -18.82 -12.30 -9.90
CA ASP A 235 -18.16 -11.16 -10.56
C ASP A 235 -17.42 -10.22 -9.60
N TYR A 236 -17.26 -10.60 -8.33
CA TYR A 236 -16.43 -9.82 -7.40
C TYR A 236 -14.94 -10.03 -7.70
N VAL A 237 -14.12 -8.97 -7.54
CA VAL A 237 -12.70 -8.97 -7.97
C VAL A 237 -11.89 -10.15 -7.44
N TRP A 238 -12.12 -10.57 -6.19
CA TRP A 238 -11.44 -11.73 -5.61
C TRP A 238 -11.90 -13.08 -6.15
N GLN A 239 -13.12 -13.15 -6.69
CA GLN A 239 -13.65 -14.35 -7.33
C GLN A 239 -13.19 -14.45 -8.80
N LEU A 240 -12.94 -13.30 -9.44
CA LEU A 240 -12.40 -13.20 -10.80
C LEU A 240 -10.88 -13.44 -10.85
N THR A 241 -10.18 -13.19 -9.75
CA THR A 241 -8.74 -13.41 -9.63
C THR A 241 -8.42 -14.91 -9.69
N LYS A 242 -7.48 -15.27 -10.57
CA LYS A 242 -7.05 -16.66 -10.79
C LYS A 242 -5.62 -16.86 -10.33
N ALA A 243 -5.31 -18.07 -9.88
CA ALA A 243 -3.96 -18.52 -9.67
C ALA A 243 -3.34 -19.04 -10.98
N GLY A 244 -2.00 -19.06 -11.04
CA GLY A 244 -1.24 -19.65 -12.14
C GLY A 244 -0.26 -20.71 -11.65
N PHE A 245 0.00 -21.73 -12.47
CA PHE A 245 1.03 -22.74 -12.22
C PHE A 245 2.04 -22.73 -13.36
N LEU A 246 3.28 -22.35 -13.06
CA LEU A 246 4.41 -22.37 -13.98
C LEU A 246 5.22 -23.64 -13.70
N ALA A 247 5.45 -24.43 -14.74
CA ALA A 247 6.40 -25.54 -14.73
C ALA A 247 7.41 -25.31 -15.85
N MET A 248 8.71 -25.29 -15.53
CA MET A 248 9.77 -25.06 -16.50
C MET A 248 11.05 -25.83 -16.16
N PRO A 249 11.89 -26.17 -17.15
CA PRO A 249 13.22 -26.65 -16.88
C PRO A 249 14.04 -25.64 -16.08
N MET A 250 15.00 -26.13 -15.30
CA MET A 250 15.91 -25.28 -14.56
C MET A 250 16.82 -24.53 -15.53
N PRO A 251 16.90 -23.18 -15.48
CA PRO A 251 17.60 -22.41 -16.49
C PRO A 251 19.11 -22.60 -16.37
N THR A 252 19.78 -22.71 -17.52
CA THR A 252 21.24 -22.57 -17.62
C THR A 252 21.67 -21.15 -17.25
N GLY A 253 22.98 -20.93 -17.00
CA GLY A 253 23.50 -19.59 -16.68
C GLY A 253 23.17 -18.52 -17.73
N ASN A 254 23.23 -18.86 -19.01
CA ASN A 254 22.88 -17.94 -20.10
C ASN A 254 21.38 -17.63 -20.16
N GLU A 255 20.53 -18.62 -19.92
CA GLU A 255 19.08 -18.40 -19.85
C GLU A 255 18.72 -17.57 -18.63
N LEU A 256 19.34 -17.84 -17.48
CA LEU A 256 19.14 -17.08 -16.26
C LEU A 256 19.50 -15.60 -16.47
N ALA A 257 20.59 -15.29 -17.17
CA ALA A 257 20.94 -13.91 -17.51
C ALA A 257 19.86 -13.22 -18.35
N ARG A 258 19.31 -13.90 -19.37
CA ARG A 258 18.22 -13.37 -20.21
C ARG A 258 16.94 -13.15 -19.40
N LEU A 259 16.56 -14.12 -18.57
CA LEU A 259 15.38 -14.05 -17.70
C LEU A 259 15.53 -12.93 -16.67
N THR A 260 16.73 -12.70 -16.15
CA THR A 260 17.03 -11.61 -15.21
C THR A 260 16.77 -10.25 -15.86
N TRP A 261 17.20 -10.06 -17.11
CA TRP A 261 16.90 -8.85 -17.88
C TRP A 261 15.40 -8.70 -18.19
N GLN A 262 14.67 -9.80 -18.40
CA GLN A 262 13.22 -9.75 -18.55
C GLN A 262 12.53 -9.26 -17.27
N VAL A 263 12.95 -9.75 -16.09
CA VAL A 263 12.46 -9.25 -14.79
C VAL A 263 12.78 -7.77 -14.63
N ALA A 264 14.01 -7.36 -14.98
CA ALA A 264 14.42 -5.96 -14.91
C ALA A 264 13.55 -5.05 -15.80
N LYS A 265 13.25 -5.49 -17.04
CA LYS A 265 12.37 -4.77 -17.96
C LYS A 265 10.94 -4.67 -17.40
N ASN A 266 10.38 -5.77 -16.88
CA ASN A 266 9.04 -5.80 -16.30
C ASN A 266 8.89 -4.83 -15.12
N ASN A 267 9.94 -4.68 -14.31
CA ASN A 267 9.96 -3.81 -13.14
C ASN A 267 10.58 -2.43 -13.39
N ARG A 268 10.89 -2.08 -14.65
CA ARG A 268 11.52 -0.81 -15.05
C ARG A 268 12.83 -0.47 -14.30
N PHE A 269 13.62 -1.49 -13.92
CA PHE A 269 14.90 -1.31 -13.24
C PHE A 269 15.98 -0.60 -14.08
N PRO A 270 16.13 -0.88 -15.39
CA PRO A 270 17.17 -0.25 -16.18
C PRO A 270 16.94 1.25 -16.26
N LYS A 271 17.99 2.02 -15.98
CA LYS A 271 17.97 3.48 -16.14
C LYS A 271 17.83 3.82 -17.63
N THR A 272 16.82 4.61 -17.98
CA THR A 272 16.56 5.07 -19.36
C THR A 272 16.70 6.58 -19.47
N VAL A 273 16.76 7.10 -20.69
CA VAL A 273 16.76 8.56 -20.96
C VAL A 273 15.51 9.23 -20.38
N GLU A 274 14.36 8.55 -20.40
CA GLU A 274 13.12 9.04 -19.82
C GLU A 274 13.21 9.22 -18.30
N HIS A 275 13.95 8.35 -17.60
CA HIS A 275 14.21 8.53 -16.17
C HIS A 275 15.03 9.79 -15.89
N ASP A 276 16.07 10.06 -16.69
CA ASP A 276 16.88 11.28 -16.54
C ASP A 276 16.08 12.56 -16.84
N GLN A 277 15.23 12.51 -17.86
CA GLN A 277 14.32 13.62 -18.18
C GLN A 277 13.28 13.83 -17.08
N SER A 278 12.73 12.75 -16.53
CA SER A 278 11.77 12.81 -15.42
C SER A 278 12.41 13.35 -14.15
N ALA A 279 13.65 12.92 -13.84
CA ALA A 279 14.40 13.44 -12.70
C ALA A 279 14.63 14.95 -12.80
N LYS A 280 15.07 15.45 -13.98
CA LYS A 280 15.21 16.89 -14.24
C LYS A 280 13.90 17.65 -14.12
N LYS A 281 12.79 17.06 -14.59
CA LYS A 281 11.46 17.65 -14.46
C LYS A 281 11.04 17.72 -12.99
N MET A 282 11.26 16.66 -12.22
CA MET A 282 10.97 16.66 -10.78
C MET A 282 11.83 17.65 -10.01
N GLU A 283 13.12 17.77 -10.36
CA GLU A 283 14.01 18.80 -9.79
C GLU A 283 13.46 20.21 -10.03
N PHE A 284 13.03 20.52 -11.26
CA PHE A 284 12.35 21.78 -11.55
C PHE A 284 11.06 21.96 -10.75
N LEU A 285 10.24 20.91 -10.61
CA LEU A 285 8.97 20.97 -9.90
C LEU A 285 9.14 21.11 -8.38
N HIS A 286 10.17 20.51 -7.79
CA HIS A 286 10.46 20.61 -6.34
C HIS A 286 10.67 22.08 -5.91
N ASP A 287 11.23 22.92 -6.78
CA ASP A 287 11.38 24.35 -6.49
C ASP A 287 10.05 25.10 -6.53
N LYS A 288 9.03 24.58 -7.21
CA LYS A 288 7.74 25.26 -7.45
C LYS A 288 6.62 24.77 -6.54
N ILE A 289 6.59 23.48 -6.21
CA ILE A 289 5.54 22.86 -5.40
C ILE A 289 5.93 22.98 -3.92
N LYS A 290 5.14 23.71 -3.14
CA LYS A 290 5.37 23.91 -1.69
C LYS A 290 4.43 23.10 -0.80
N HIS A 291 3.23 22.84 -1.31
CA HIS A 291 2.16 22.15 -0.61
C HIS A 291 1.52 21.14 -1.55
N VAL A 292 1.28 19.94 -1.04
CA VAL A 292 0.52 18.88 -1.71
C VAL A 292 -0.69 18.57 -0.84
N ILE A 293 -1.89 18.65 -1.42
CA ILE A 293 -3.12 18.22 -0.78
C ILE A 293 -3.55 16.94 -1.48
N TYR A 294 -3.33 15.81 -0.83
CA TYR A 294 -3.65 14.50 -1.36
C TYR A 294 -5.06 14.09 -0.92
N VAL A 295 -6.00 14.18 -1.84
CA VAL A 295 -7.41 13.85 -1.61
C VAL A 295 -7.68 12.42 -2.05
N ILE A 296 -8.19 11.60 -1.14
CA ILE A 296 -8.54 10.21 -1.39
C ILE A 296 -10.07 10.08 -1.49
N LYS A 297 -10.52 9.56 -2.63
CA LYS A 297 -11.89 9.11 -2.90
C LYS A 297 -11.83 7.60 -3.17
N GLU A 298 -12.68 6.82 -2.52
CA GLU A 298 -12.53 5.36 -2.44
C GLU A 298 -13.70 4.59 -3.07
N ASN A 299 -13.39 3.45 -3.69
CA ASN A 299 -14.26 2.40 -4.24
C ASN A 299 -14.69 2.50 -5.71
N ARG A 300 -14.09 3.38 -6.52
CA ARG A 300 -14.35 3.43 -7.98
C ARG A 300 -13.05 3.41 -8.76
N THR A 301 -13.08 2.69 -9.87
CA THR A 301 -11.99 2.72 -10.86
C THR A 301 -12.11 3.96 -11.74
N TYR A 302 -11.02 4.30 -12.44
CA TYR A 302 -10.97 5.40 -13.40
C TYR A 302 -12.12 5.32 -14.41
N ASP A 303 -12.27 4.20 -15.12
CA ASP A 303 -13.28 4.06 -16.18
C ASP A 303 -14.72 4.12 -15.67
N GLN A 304 -14.98 3.72 -14.42
CA GLN A 304 -16.34 3.79 -13.87
C GLN A 304 -16.86 5.22 -13.75
N ILE A 305 -15.98 6.20 -13.55
CA ILE A 305 -16.34 7.61 -13.40
C ILE A 305 -15.98 8.44 -14.63
N LEU A 306 -14.80 8.21 -15.22
CA LEU A 306 -14.20 9.05 -16.26
C LEU A 306 -13.96 8.29 -17.58
N GLY A 307 -14.59 7.11 -17.77
CA GLY A 307 -14.48 6.37 -19.02
C GLY A 307 -15.06 7.13 -20.22
N ASP A 308 -16.06 7.98 -20.00
CA ASP A 308 -16.68 8.88 -20.97
C ASP A 308 -15.99 10.25 -21.10
N LEU A 309 -14.90 10.48 -20.37
CA LEU A 309 -14.13 11.72 -20.45
C LEU A 309 -13.48 11.85 -21.84
N GLU A 310 -13.64 13.01 -22.48
CA GLU A 310 -13.17 13.23 -23.86
C GLU A 310 -11.63 13.23 -24.01
N LYS A 311 -10.90 13.25 -22.89
CA LYS A 311 -9.43 13.26 -22.85
C LYS A 311 -8.93 12.16 -21.90
N GLY A 312 -7.84 11.51 -22.29
CA GLY A 312 -7.25 10.40 -21.56
C GLY A 312 -7.58 9.04 -22.18
N ASN A 313 -7.16 7.97 -21.53
CA ASN A 313 -7.32 6.58 -21.96
C ASN A 313 -8.50 5.89 -21.26
N GLY A 314 -9.70 6.46 -21.39
CA GLY A 314 -10.93 5.91 -20.83
C GLY A 314 -11.70 5.03 -21.81
N ASP A 315 -12.43 4.04 -21.27
CA ASP A 315 -13.41 3.24 -22.03
C ASP A 315 -14.86 3.66 -21.69
N PRO A 316 -15.57 4.35 -22.61
CA PRO A 316 -16.97 4.73 -22.40
C PRO A 316 -17.90 3.53 -22.15
N GLY A 317 -17.55 2.34 -22.65
CA GLY A 317 -18.31 1.11 -22.43
C GLY A 317 -18.24 0.56 -21.01
N LEU A 318 -17.28 1.04 -20.20
CA LEU A 318 -17.12 0.69 -18.79
C LEU A 318 -17.64 1.77 -17.84
N THR A 319 -18.18 2.87 -18.38
CA THR A 319 -18.66 4.00 -17.58
C THR A 319 -19.97 3.64 -16.87
N VAL A 320 -19.95 3.72 -15.54
CA VAL A 320 -21.13 3.50 -14.69
C VAL A 320 -21.74 4.83 -14.26
N PHE A 321 -20.91 5.85 -14.05
CA PHE A 321 -21.29 7.17 -13.56
C PHE A 321 -20.90 8.25 -14.57
N PRO A 322 -21.63 8.36 -15.70
CA PRO A 322 -21.31 9.32 -16.75
C PRO A 322 -21.45 10.76 -16.27
N GLU A 323 -20.97 11.71 -17.06
CA GLU A 323 -20.93 13.13 -16.70
C GLU A 323 -22.23 13.70 -16.09
N PRO A 324 -23.44 13.40 -16.59
CA PRO A 324 -24.67 13.91 -15.99
C PRO A 324 -24.88 13.50 -14.52
N ILE A 325 -24.25 12.40 -14.09
CA ILE A 325 -24.27 11.88 -12.72
C ILE A 325 -23.05 12.35 -11.93
N SER A 326 -21.89 12.49 -12.60
CA SER A 326 -20.60 12.85 -11.99
C SER A 326 -20.01 14.20 -12.46
N PRO A 327 -20.80 15.30 -12.53
CA PRO A 327 -20.37 16.53 -13.20
C PRO A 327 -19.17 17.19 -12.51
N ASN A 328 -19.05 17.05 -11.18
CA ASN A 328 -17.92 17.60 -10.44
C ASN A 328 -16.61 16.86 -10.74
N HIS A 329 -16.63 15.53 -10.86
CA HIS A 329 -15.44 14.74 -11.20
C HIS A 329 -14.96 15.07 -12.62
N HIS A 330 -15.90 15.14 -13.57
CA HIS A 330 -15.61 15.56 -14.95
C HIS A 330 -15.07 16.99 -15.02
N ALA A 331 -15.68 17.94 -14.31
CA ALA A 331 -15.20 19.32 -14.27
C ALA A 331 -13.78 19.42 -13.68
N LEU A 332 -13.48 18.69 -12.60
CA LEU A 332 -12.14 18.62 -12.03
C LEU A 332 -11.15 18.05 -13.04
N ALA A 333 -11.48 16.94 -13.69
CA ALA A 333 -10.63 16.34 -14.70
C ALA A 333 -10.38 17.31 -15.86
N ARG A 334 -11.38 18.08 -16.32
CA ARG A 334 -11.20 19.09 -17.39
C ARG A 334 -10.34 20.28 -16.99
N ASN A 335 -10.57 20.81 -15.79
CA ASN A 335 -9.91 22.02 -15.31
C ASN A 335 -8.45 21.78 -14.89
N PHE A 336 -8.10 20.56 -14.50
CA PHE A 336 -6.76 20.20 -14.05
C PHE A 336 -6.08 19.21 -15.00
N VAL A 337 -4.83 18.85 -14.68
CA VAL A 337 -4.10 17.82 -15.40
C VAL A 337 -4.71 16.46 -15.04
N THR A 338 -5.26 15.78 -16.03
CA THR A 338 -5.67 14.38 -15.92
C THR A 338 -4.45 13.51 -16.14
N LEU A 339 -4.16 12.64 -15.18
CA LEU A 339 -3.14 11.61 -15.29
C LEU A 339 -3.88 10.27 -15.27
N ASP A 340 -3.66 9.44 -16.28
CA ASP A 340 -4.25 8.10 -16.45
C ASP A 340 -3.15 7.02 -16.55
N ASN A 341 -3.55 5.76 -16.74
CA ASN A 341 -2.62 4.62 -16.84
C ASN A 341 -1.72 4.44 -15.60
N PHE A 342 -2.23 4.81 -14.43
CA PHE A 342 -1.66 4.39 -13.14
C PHE A 342 -2.10 2.97 -12.89
N PHE A 343 -1.28 2.01 -13.32
CA PHE A 343 -1.50 0.59 -13.05
C PHE A 343 -1.27 0.32 -11.56
N ASP A 344 -2.26 0.68 -10.75
CA ASP A 344 -2.33 0.40 -9.31
C ASP A 344 -2.48 -1.10 -9.08
N SER A 345 -1.82 -1.60 -8.03
CA SER A 345 -1.96 -2.96 -7.55
C SER A 345 -3.12 -3.15 -6.55
N GLY A 346 -3.86 -2.11 -6.18
CA GLY A 346 -5.02 -2.18 -5.29
C GLY A 346 -6.26 -2.74 -5.99
N GLU A 347 -6.73 -3.91 -5.55
CA GLU A 347 -7.99 -4.51 -6.01
C GLU A 347 -9.19 -4.10 -5.17
N VAL A 348 -8.98 -3.86 -3.88
CA VAL A 348 -9.98 -3.44 -2.90
C VAL A 348 -9.37 -2.42 -1.92
N SER A 349 -10.16 -1.88 -1.00
CA SER A 349 -9.67 -0.93 0.02
C SER A 349 -8.45 -1.48 0.78
N GLY A 350 -8.45 -2.77 1.08
CA GLY A 350 -7.34 -3.54 1.63
C GLY A 350 -5.95 -3.16 1.14
N ASP A 351 -5.62 -3.63 -0.05
CA ASP A 351 -4.35 -3.35 -0.70
C ASP A 351 -4.28 -1.92 -1.26
N GLY A 352 -5.43 -1.34 -1.63
CA GLY A 352 -5.52 0.03 -2.12
C GLY A 352 -5.03 1.07 -1.11
N TRP A 353 -5.35 0.94 0.19
CA TRP A 353 -4.86 1.85 1.24
C TRP A 353 -3.35 1.78 1.36
N ASN A 354 -2.77 0.57 1.40
CA ASN A 354 -1.33 0.38 1.42
C ASN A 354 -0.66 0.99 0.17
N TRP A 355 -1.20 0.76 -1.03
CA TRP A 355 -0.63 1.32 -2.24
C TRP A 355 -0.69 2.84 -2.28
N THR A 356 -1.86 3.40 -1.95
CA THR A 356 -2.12 4.85 -1.95
C THR A 356 -1.23 5.59 -0.94
N THR A 357 -0.94 4.97 0.20
CA THR A 357 -0.21 5.64 1.30
C THR A 357 1.25 5.21 1.44
N ALA A 358 1.70 4.17 0.74
CA ALA A 358 3.08 3.67 0.84
C ALA A 358 3.67 3.17 -0.50
N ALA A 359 2.95 3.31 -1.61
CA ALA A 359 3.35 2.88 -2.97
C ALA A 359 3.68 1.38 -3.11
N ARG A 360 3.39 0.56 -2.10
CA ARG A 360 3.51 -0.89 -2.12
C ARG A 360 2.65 -1.54 -1.05
N THR A 361 2.28 -2.78 -1.29
CA THR A 361 1.64 -3.67 -0.31
C THR A 361 2.69 -4.51 0.41
N THR A 362 2.37 -4.97 1.62
CA THR A 362 3.18 -5.99 2.31
C THR A 362 2.68 -7.37 1.89
N ASP A 363 3.56 -8.37 1.97
CA ASP A 363 3.15 -9.76 1.79
C ASP A 363 2.08 -10.22 2.81
N TYR A 364 2.06 -9.62 4.00
CA TYR A 364 0.95 -9.80 4.95
C TYR A 364 -0.39 -9.36 4.34
N THR A 365 -0.48 -8.12 3.86
CA THR A 365 -1.71 -7.57 3.27
C THR A 365 -2.16 -8.43 2.09
N GLU A 366 -1.24 -8.76 1.17
CA GLU A 366 -1.51 -9.58 -0.02
C GLU A 366 -2.13 -10.95 0.32
N LYS A 367 -1.73 -11.56 1.45
CA LYS A 367 -2.25 -12.87 1.89
C LYS A 367 -3.57 -12.78 2.62
N THR A 368 -3.73 -11.78 3.47
CA THR A 368 -4.86 -11.73 4.42
C THR A 368 -6.07 -11.04 3.82
N VAL A 369 -5.89 -10.11 2.89
CA VAL A 369 -6.99 -9.34 2.30
C VAL A 369 -8.09 -10.22 1.68
N PRO A 370 -7.81 -11.29 0.89
CA PRO A 370 -8.89 -12.08 0.28
C PRO A 370 -9.69 -12.85 1.34
N SER A 371 -9.03 -13.26 2.43
CA SER A 371 -9.68 -13.97 3.53
C SER A 371 -10.48 -13.05 4.44
N SER A 372 -10.00 -11.82 4.68
CA SER A 372 -10.73 -10.79 5.43
C SER A 372 -11.99 -10.33 4.70
N TYR A 373 -11.90 -10.16 3.37
CA TYR A 373 -13.04 -9.83 2.52
C TYR A 373 -13.94 -11.04 2.22
N GLY A 374 -13.51 -12.25 2.59
CA GLY A 374 -14.36 -13.43 2.58
C GLY A 374 -15.47 -13.34 3.63
N GLY A 375 -16.66 -13.85 3.31
CA GLY A 375 -17.85 -13.75 4.18
C GLY A 375 -17.74 -14.37 5.58
N ARG A 376 -16.63 -15.07 5.89
CA ARG A 376 -16.33 -15.62 7.22
C ARG A 376 -15.35 -14.78 8.06
N ARG A 377 -14.86 -13.64 7.53
CA ARG A 377 -13.98 -12.65 8.19
C ARG A 377 -12.95 -13.27 9.15
N SER A 378 -12.18 -14.24 8.64
CA SER A 378 -11.20 -14.96 9.47
C SER A 378 -9.96 -14.12 9.82
N PHE A 379 -9.79 -12.98 9.17
CA PHE A 379 -8.81 -11.94 9.48
C PHE A 379 -9.52 -10.61 9.71
N THR A 380 -8.83 -9.71 10.41
CA THR A 380 -9.25 -8.34 10.68
C THR A 380 -8.76 -7.37 9.60
N TYR A 381 -9.37 -6.20 9.59
CA TYR A 381 -9.03 -5.10 8.69
C TYR A 381 -7.85 -4.30 9.31
N ASP A 382 -6.62 -4.61 8.90
CA ASP A 382 -5.40 -4.13 9.60
C ASP A 382 -4.62 -3.03 8.82
N TRP A 383 -4.95 -2.80 7.54
CA TRP A 383 -4.23 -1.91 6.62
C TRP A 383 -4.50 -0.41 6.79
N GLU A 384 -5.23 -0.03 7.84
CA GLU A 384 -5.39 1.37 8.29
C GLU A 384 -4.76 1.59 9.68
N GLY A 385 -3.75 0.79 10.03
CA GLY A 385 -2.91 0.99 11.22
C GLY A 385 -3.37 0.27 12.48
N ASP A 386 -4.40 -0.56 12.39
CA ASP A 386 -4.82 -1.46 13.47
C ASP A 386 -4.22 -2.84 13.31
N ASN A 387 -4.19 -3.59 14.41
CA ASN A 387 -4.01 -5.03 14.36
C ASN A 387 -5.12 -5.70 15.14
N ARG A 388 -5.85 -6.64 14.53
CA ARG A 388 -6.96 -7.34 15.21
C ARG A 388 -8.07 -6.38 15.66
N GLY A 389 -8.24 -5.28 14.93
CA GLY A 389 -9.16 -4.20 15.31
C GLY A 389 -8.75 -3.48 16.60
N VAL A 390 -7.46 -3.49 16.93
CA VAL A 390 -6.91 -2.76 18.06
C VAL A 390 -5.86 -1.76 17.56
N ASN A 391 -6.06 -0.52 17.97
CA ASN A 391 -5.16 0.59 17.76
C ASN A 391 -3.77 0.32 18.35
N VAL A 392 -2.78 0.27 17.47
CA VAL A 392 -1.38 -0.07 17.83
C VAL A 392 -0.55 1.15 18.23
N ASP A 393 -1.05 2.37 17.99
CA ASP A 393 -0.40 3.59 18.47
C ASP A 393 -0.42 3.69 20.00
N LEU A 394 -1.56 3.33 20.59
CA LEU A 394 -1.75 3.28 22.04
C LEU A 394 -0.96 2.10 22.61
N SER A 395 0.01 2.37 23.48
CA SER A 395 1.03 1.40 23.89
C SER A 395 0.63 0.60 25.12
N THR A 396 -0.30 1.10 25.93
CA THR A 396 -0.75 0.46 27.17
C THR A 396 -2.22 0.04 27.11
N VAL A 397 -2.56 -0.99 27.90
CA VAL A 397 -3.97 -1.42 28.09
C VAL A 397 -4.82 -0.25 28.62
N ALA A 398 -4.26 0.56 29.52
CA ALA A 398 -4.95 1.71 30.09
C ALA A 398 -5.29 2.78 29.04
N GLU A 399 -4.34 3.16 28.18
CA GLU A 399 -4.58 4.10 27.08
C GLU A 399 -5.63 3.58 26.11
N ARG A 400 -5.54 2.30 25.73
CA ARG A 400 -6.50 1.64 24.83
C ARG A 400 -7.91 1.63 25.43
N LYS A 401 -8.04 1.33 26.73
CA LYS A 401 -9.32 1.35 27.43
C LYS A 401 -9.91 2.74 27.58
N ALA A 402 -9.08 3.77 27.68
CA ALA A 402 -9.56 5.14 27.73
C ALA A 402 -10.26 5.54 26.42
N VAL A 403 -9.81 5.01 25.27
CA VAL A 403 -10.42 5.25 23.95
C VAL A 403 -11.57 4.28 23.67
N ASN A 404 -11.38 2.99 23.97
CA ASN A 404 -12.39 1.96 23.77
C ASN A 404 -12.59 1.13 25.05
N PRO A 405 -13.56 1.52 25.92
CA PRO A 405 -13.83 0.82 27.17
C PRO A 405 -14.26 -0.65 27.02
N LYS A 406 -14.64 -1.09 25.81
CA LYS A 406 -15.06 -2.47 25.53
C LYS A 406 -13.90 -3.43 25.30
N LEU A 407 -12.66 -2.94 25.19
CA LEU A 407 -11.49 -3.80 25.00
C LEU A 407 -11.27 -4.71 26.23
N PRO A 408 -10.80 -5.96 26.02
CA PRO A 408 -10.49 -6.86 27.12
C PRO A 408 -9.35 -6.30 27.99
N ASP A 409 -9.36 -6.63 29.28
CA ASP A 409 -8.24 -6.36 30.21
C ASP A 409 -7.05 -7.31 30.00
N ASP A 410 -7.15 -8.23 29.04
CA ASP A 410 -6.16 -9.26 28.81
C ASP A 410 -5.05 -8.72 27.88
N PRO A 411 -3.83 -8.45 28.39
CA PRO A 411 -2.71 -8.01 27.57
C PRO A 411 -2.30 -9.05 26.52
N ASP A 412 -2.69 -10.32 26.66
CA ASP A 412 -2.40 -11.39 25.69
C ASP A 412 -3.28 -11.27 24.44
N LEU A 413 -4.48 -10.73 24.59
CA LEU A 413 -5.42 -10.47 23.50
C LEU A 413 -5.13 -9.15 22.78
N LEU A 414 -4.32 -8.28 23.37
CA LEU A 414 -4.00 -6.97 22.83
C LEU A 414 -2.67 -7.03 22.07
N PRO A 415 -2.62 -6.52 20.82
CA PRO A 415 -1.38 -6.52 20.05
C PRO A 415 -0.33 -5.63 20.70
N GLY A 416 0.95 -5.85 20.37
CA GLY A 416 1.99 -4.84 20.57
C GLY A 416 1.74 -3.57 19.74
N ASN A 417 2.74 -2.71 19.66
CA ASN A 417 2.68 -1.44 18.92
C ASN A 417 3.15 -1.53 17.46
N ALA A 418 3.52 -2.73 16.99
CA ALA A 418 4.00 -2.93 15.62
C ALA A 418 2.81 -3.10 14.67
N ASP A 419 2.62 -2.18 13.71
CA ASP A 419 1.69 -2.38 12.58
C ASP A 419 2.28 -3.41 11.61
N VAL A 420 1.57 -4.52 11.42
CA VAL A 420 2.01 -5.60 10.52
C VAL A 420 1.73 -5.29 9.05
N ALA A 421 0.77 -4.42 8.74
CA ALA A 421 0.47 -3.98 7.39
C ALA A 421 1.41 -2.87 6.91
N ALA A 422 2.18 -2.25 7.82
CA ALA A 422 3.11 -1.17 7.50
C ALA A 422 4.33 -1.65 6.71
N PRO A 423 4.60 -1.05 5.54
CA PRO A 423 5.87 -1.24 4.84
C PRO A 423 7.09 -0.78 5.66
N ASP A 424 8.21 -1.49 5.54
CA ASP A 424 9.51 -1.06 6.06
C ASP A 424 10.23 -0.10 5.09
N ILE A 425 11.12 0.73 5.63
CA ILE A 425 12.12 1.50 4.88
C ILE A 425 13.54 1.17 5.38
N GLU A 426 14.58 1.70 4.74
CA GLU A 426 15.97 1.50 5.15
C GLU A 426 16.18 1.87 6.63
N GLY A 427 16.48 0.86 7.46
CA GLY A 427 16.79 1.03 8.89
C GLY A 427 15.59 1.16 9.83
N GLU A 428 14.36 1.29 9.32
CA GLU A 428 13.17 1.56 10.14
C GLU A 428 12.00 0.65 9.77
N ALA A 429 11.56 -0.16 10.74
CA ALA A 429 10.43 -1.06 10.58
C ALA A 429 9.10 -0.31 10.67
N GLY A 430 8.16 -0.62 9.77
CA GLY A 430 6.81 -0.06 9.78
C GLY A 430 6.70 1.45 9.56
N ALA A 431 7.75 2.08 9.00
CA ALA A 431 7.85 3.52 8.75
C ALA A 431 7.96 3.86 7.24
N GLY A 432 7.35 3.04 6.40
CA GLY A 432 7.39 3.12 4.95
C GLY A 432 6.25 3.89 4.29
N TYR A 433 5.43 4.62 5.05
CA TYR A 433 4.35 5.43 4.49
C TYR A 433 4.86 6.79 3.98
N LEU A 434 4.07 7.45 3.13
CA LEU A 434 4.38 8.75 2.53
C LEU A 434 4.61 9.83 3.60
N TRP A 435 3.83 9.82 4.69
CA TRP A 435 4.03 10.77 5.80
C TRP A 435 5.34 10.54 6.54
N ASP A 436 5.79 9.29 6.70
CA ASP A 436 7.09 8.99 7.32
C ASP A 436 8.22 9.53 6.44
N GLY A 437 8.09 9.38 5.11
CA GLY A 437 9.01 9.97 4.14
C GLY A 437 9.07 11.49 4.21
N ALA A 438 7.91 12.15 4.32
CA ALA A 438 7.83 13.61 4.45
C ALA A 438 8.47 14.09 5.76
N LEU A 439 8.14 13.46 6.89
CA LEU A 439 8.70 13.82 8.20
C LEU A 439 10.23 13.65 8.24
N ARG A 440 10.76 12.54 7.68
CA ARG A 440 12.22 12.34 7.57
C ARG A 440 12.91 13.38 6.70
N ALA A 441 12.22 13.92 5.70
CA ALA A 441 12.71 15.01 4.87
C ALA A 441 12.59 16.40 5.56
N GLY A 442 12.12 16.46 6.80
CA GLY A 442 11.91 17.71 7.54
C GLY A 442 10.69 18.50 7.07
N LEU A 443 9.75 17.87 6.37
CA LEU A 443 8.53 18.48 5.87
C LEU A 443 7.39 18.34 6.89
N THR A 444 6.48 19.32 6.91
CA THR A 444 5.29 19.27 7.76
C THR A 444 4.16 18.49 7.11
N ILE A 445 3.39 17.78 7.92
CA ILE A 445 2.24 16.99 7.47
C ILE A 445 0.96 17.39 8.19
N ARG A 446 -0.20 17.09 7.59
CA ARG A 446 -1.50 17.15 8.27
C ARG A 446 -2.42 16.03 7.80
N ASN A 447 -3.10 15.38 8.72
CA ASN A 447 -3.98 14.26 8.47
C ASN A 447 -5.45 14.60 8.77
N TYR A 448 -6.31 14.34 7.80
CA TYR A 448 -7.77 14.49 7.90
C TYR A 448 -8.43 13.14 7.55
N GLY A 449 -8.70 12.33 8.59
CA GLY A 449 -9.55 11.14 8.48
C GLY A 449 -8.91 9.87 7.92
N LEU A 450 -7.58 9.83 7.76
CA LEU A 450 -6.86 8.59 7.43
C LEU A 450 -6.33 7.93 8.72
N PHE A 451 -6.28 6.59 8.75
CA PHE A 451 -5.61 5.80 9.80
C PHE A 451 -6.01 6.25 11.21
N GLY A 452 -7.28 6.06 11.54
CA GLY A 452 -7.85 6.48 12.81
C GLY A 452 -9.18 5.80 13.14
N ASP A 453 -9.41 5.62 14.44
CA ASP A 453 -10.65 5.13 15.01
C ASP A 453 -11.64 6.28 15.17
N ASN A 454 -12.84 6.12 14.61
CA ASN A 454 -13.92 7.05 14.88
C ASN A 454 -14.38 6.94 16.34
N ILE A 455 -14.45 8.08 17.02
CA ILE A 455 -14.93 8.21 18.40
C ILE A 455 -16.12 9.17 18.44
N ASN A 456 -17.00 8.97 19.43
CA ASN A 456 -18.22 9.75 19.64
C ASN A 456 -19.22 9.70 18.47
N GLU A 457 -20.41 10.26 18.70
CA GLU A 457 -21.44 10.42 17.69
C GLU A 457 -21.07 11.52 16.68
N VAL A 458 -21.56 11.37 15.45
CA VAL A 458 -21.39 12.34 14.37
C VAL A 458 -22.06 13.66 14.76
N THR A 459 -21.35 14.78 14.55
CA THR A 459 -21.94 16.12 14.57
C THR A 459 -21.54 16.90 13.32
N PRO A 460 -22.43 17.75 12.76
CA PRO A 460 -22.11 18.68 11.68
C PRO A 460 -21.01 19.71 11.99
N THR A 461 -20.76 20.00 13.28
CA THR A 461 -19.87 21.10 13.72
C THR A 461 -18.91 20.67 14.84
N PRO A 462 -18.11 19.60 14.65
CA PRO A 462 -17.35 18.95 15.72
C PRO A 462 -16.38 19.90 16.45
N PHE A 463 -15.68 20.76 15.73
CA PHE A 463 -14.78 21.74 16.35
C PHE A 463 -15.53 22.75 17.23
N ALA A 464 -16.65 23.31 16.73
CA ALA A 464 -17.43 24.29 17.48
C ALA A 464 -18.09 23.68 18.72
N ASP A 465 -18.50 22.41 18.62
CA ASP A 465 -19.12 21.67 19.71
C ASP A 465 -18.08 21.13 20.72
N GLY A 466 -16.78 21.19 20.38
CA GLY A 466 -15.72 20.60 21.19
C GLY A 466 -15.74 19.06 21.21
N VAL A 467 -16.37 18.42 20.21
CA VAL A 467 -16.54 16.97 20.13
C VAL A 467 -15.52 16.37 19.19
N LYS A 468 -14.49 15.72 19.76
CA LYS A 468 -13.51 14.95 18.98
C LYS A 468 -14.20 13.79 18.25
N GLN A 469 -13.84 13.58 17.01
CA GLN A 469 -14.41 12.59 16.11
C GLN A 469 -13.48 11.41 15.82
N ILE A 470 -12.17 11.56 16.01
CA ILE A 470 -11.19 10.52 15.65
C ILE A 470 -10.03 10.41 16.65
N VAL A 471 -9.45 9.22 16.74
CA VAL A 471 -8.15 8.94 17.38
C VAL A 471 -7.23 8.25 16.36
N PRO A 472 -6.04 8.79 16.05
CA PRO A 472 -5.15 8.19 15.07
C PRO A 472 -4.62 6.82 15.52
N THR A 473 -4.36 5.93 14.56
CA THR A 473 -3.82 4.58 14.78
C THR A 473 -2.31 4.50 14.55
N LYS A 474 -1.66 5.65 14.33
CA LYS A 474 -0.24 5.76 14.03
C LYS A 474 0.46 6.86 14.83
N ALA A 475 1.63 6.52 15.37
CA ALA A 475 2.47 7.45 16.13
C ALA A 475 2.86 8.69 15.32
N ALA A 476 3.26 8.49 14.06
CA ALA A 476 3.59 9.60 13.15
C ALA A 476 2.41 10.56 12.90
N LEU A 477 1.18 10.10 13.08
CA LEU A 477 -0.04 10.88 12.86
C LEU A 477 -0.62 11.49 14.14
N ARG A 478 -0.13 11.09 15.33
CA ARG A 478 -0.71 11.47 16.63
C ARG A 478 -0.85 12.98 16.80
N ASP A 479 0.23 13.71 16.56
CA ASP A 479 0.26 15.17 16.71
C ASP A 479 -0.11 15.90 15.42
N ASN A 480 -0.37 15.15 14.34
CA ASN A 480 -0.60 15.69 13.01
C ASN A 480 -2.02 15.47 12.50
N THR A 481 -2.91 14.86 13.29
CA THR A 481 -4.31 14.61 12.92
C THR A 481 -5.24 15.71 13.42
N ASP A 482 -6.20 16.12 12.60
CA ASP A 482 -7.34 16.91 13.09
C ASP A 482 -8.32 15.98 13.81
N LEU A 483 -8.33 16.08 15.14
CA LEU A 483 -9.16 15.24 15.99
C LEU A 483 -10.67 15.52 15.82
N PHE A 484 -11.06 16.61 15.15
CA PHE A 484 -12.45 16.94 14.85
C PHE A 484 -12.88 16.44 13.47
N PHE A 485 -11.93 16.04 12.61
CA PHE A 485 -12.22 15.50 11.30
C PHE A 485 -12.41 13.98 11.40
N ARG A 486 -13.62 13.50 11.10
CA ARG A 486 -13.98 12.08 11.18
C ARG A 486 -13.34 11.25 10.05
N GLY A 487 -13.03 9.99 10.32
CA GLY A 487 -12.55 9.01 9.34
C GLY A 487 -13.70 8.43 8.49
N TYR A 488 -13.57 7.17 8.06
CA TYR A 488 -14.60 6.50 7.25
C TYR A 488 -15.94 6.41 7.99
N ASP A 489 -16.95 7.11 7.49
CA ASP A 489 -18.32 6.98 7.98
C ASP A 489 -19.31 7.39 6.88
N GLN A 490 -20.14 6.45 6.42
CA GLN A 490 -21.18 6.71 5.42
C GLN A 490 -22.39 7.43 6.00
N ASP A 491 -22.48 7.59 7.33
CA ASP A 491 -23.52 8.39 7.98
C ASP A 491 -23.12 9.86 8.11
N ASN A 492 -21.85 10.22 7.84
CA ASN A 492 -21.36 11.60 7.91
C ASN A 492 -21.07 12.20 6.52
N ALA A 493 -21.98 13.04 6.02
CA ALA A 493 -21.87 13.60 4.67
C ALA A 493 -20.53 14.31 4.41
N ASP A 494 -19.94 14.07 3.23
CA ASP A 494 -18.69 14.71 2.77
C ASP A 494 -18.75 16.25 2.84
N PHE A 495 -19.94 16.86 2.79
CA PHE A 495 -20.12 18.30 2.96
C PHE A 495 -19.66 18.79 4.34
N TYR A 496 -20.03 18.10 5.43
CA TYR A 496 -19.63 18.50 6.78
C TYR A 496 -18.14 18.26 7.01
N LEU A 497 -17.61 17.16 6.47
CA LEU A 497 -16.17 16.91 6.45
C LEU A 497 -15.44 18.04 5.71
N PHE A 498 -15.92 18.44 4.53
CA PHE A 498 -15.35 19.57 3.79
C PHE A 498 -15.41 20.85 4.61
N LYS A 499 -16.49 21.14 5.33
CA LYS A 499 -16.60 22.33 6.18
C LYS A 499 -15.62 22.30 7.36
N GLU A 500 -15.41 21.14 7.97
CA GLU A 500 -14.40 20.98 9.01
C GLU A 500 -12.98 21.17 8.46
N TRP A 501 -12.67 20.60 7.28
CA TRP A 501 -11.39 20.81 6.62
C TRP A 501 -11.18 22.27 6.19
N GLU A 502 -12.20 22.90 5.59
CA GLU A 502 -12.18 24.30 5.14
C GLU A 502 -11.87 25.24 6.32
N ARG A 503 -12.46 24.98 7.50
CA ARG A 503 -12.20 25.74 8.73
C ARG A 503 -10.71 25.81 9.06
N GLU A 504 -10.03 24.66 9.12
CA GLU A 504 -8.61 24.62 9.49
C GLU A 504 -7.70 25.03 8.33
N PHE A 505 -8.06 24.66 7.09
CA PHE A 505 -7.34 25.07 5.89
C PHE A 505 -7.27 26.60 5.76
N ASP A 506 -8.40 27.29 5.88
CA ASP A 506 -8.46 28.75 5.81
C ASP A 506 -7.64 29.41 6.92
N GLN A 507 -7.62 28.80 8.11
CA GLN A 507 -6.77 29.25 9.21
C GLN A 507 -5.28 29.10 8.85
N HIS A 508 -4.85 27.94 8.34
CA HIS A 508 -3.48 27.72 7.91
C HIS A 508 -3.05 28.67 6.79
N VAL A 509 -3.92 28.95 5.82
CA VAL A 509 -3.67 29.93 4.75
C VAL A 509 -3.47 31.32 5.35
N LYS A 510 -4.38 31.75 6.24
CA LYS A 510 -4.32 33.07 6.88
C LYS A 510 -3.06 33.25 7.72
N GLU A 511 -2.60 32.20 8.39
CA GLU A 511 -1.41 32.22 9.23
C GLU A 511 -0.10 32.00 8.45
N GLY A 512 -0.17 31.64 7.16
CA GLY A 512 1.01 31.28 6.37
C GLY A 512 1.65 29.97 6.84
N LYS A 513 0.85 29.04 7.38
CA LYS A 513 1.30 27.76 7.99
C LYS A 513 0.71 26.54 7.31
N LEU A 514 0.44 26.62 6.00
CA LEU A 514 -0.01 25.43 5.27
C LEU A 514 1.04 24.31 5.39
N PRO A 515 0.62 23.07 5.70
CA PRO A 515 1.52 21.93 5.77
C PRO A 515 2.10 21.61 4.39
N ASN A 516 3.31 21.05 4.32
CA ASN A 516 3.89 20.62 3.05
C ASN A 516 3.09 19.47 2.41
N LEU A 517 2.52 18.58 3.23
CA LEU A 517 1.72 17.45 2.77
C LEU A 517 0.46 17.26 3.64
N SER A 518 -0.71 17.47 3.06
CA SER A 518 -2.00 17.16 3.68
C SER A 518 -2.62 15.92 3.07
N PHE A 519 -3.20 15.05 3.90
CA PHE A 519 -4.03 13.93 3.45
C PHE A 519 -5.48 14.18 3.83
N VAL A 520 -6.41 14.04 2.89
CA VAL A 520 -7.83 14.31 3.10
C VAL A 520 -8.68 13.16 2.58
N ARG A 521 -9.44 12.51 3.46
CA ARG A 521 -10.39 11.45 3.08
C ARG A 521 -11.81 12.01 2.96
N PHE A 522 -12.45 11.74 1.83
CA PHE A 522 -13.87 11.99 1.61
C PHE A 522 -14.59 10.66 1.33
N PRO A 523 -15.03 9.96 2.39
CA PRO A 523 -15.37 8.54 2.34
C PRO A 523 -16.70 8.24 1.65
N HIS A 524 -17.64 9.20 1.52
CA HIS A 524 -18.91 8.89 0.85
C HIS A 524 -18.63 8.37 -0.57
N ASP A 525 -19.29 7.25 -0.93
CA ASP A 525 -19.10 6.40 -2.14
C ASP A 525 -19.32 7.15 -3.49
N HIS A 526 -18.58 8.23 -3.68
CA HIS A 526 -18.47 9.15 -4.82
C HIS A 526 -19.69 10.00 -5.16
N PHE A 527 -20.86 9.69 -4.60
CA PHE A 527 -22.09 10.43 -4.81
C PHE A 527 -22.84 10.63 -3.50
N VAL A 528 -23.47 11.80 -3.35
CA VAL A 528 -24.35 12.07 -2.21
C VAL A 528 -25.58 11.15 -2.33
N GLN A 529 -25.82 10.29 -1.34
CA GLN A 529 -27.13 9.68 -1.18
C GLN A 529 -28.11 10.72 -0.62
N PHE A 530 -28.84 11.41 -1.49
CA PHE A 530 -29.86 12.41 -1.14
C PHE A 530 -31.09 11.84 -0.40
N GLN A 531 -31.06 10.57 0.04
CA GLN A 531 -32.09 9.99 0.90
C GLN A 531 -31.85 10.28 2.39
N ASP A 532 -30.68 10.80 2.75
CA ASP A 532 -30.41 11.25 4.11
C ASP A 532 -31.37 12.40 4.50
N ARG A 533 -32.12 12.17 5.58
CA ARG A 533 -33.10 13.13 6.14
C ARG A 533 -32.43 14.43 6.56
N GLN A 534 -31.15 14.39 6.97
CA GLN A 534 -30.42 15.54 7.46
C GLN A 534 -30.00 16.45 6.30
N VAL A 535 -29.46 15.89 5.22
CA VAL A 535 -29.12 16.61 3.98
C VAL A 535 -30.36 17.22 3.32
N ARG A 536 -31.51 16.52 3.32
CA ARG A 536 -32.77 17.06 2.76
C ARG A 536 -33.28 18.31 3.49
N ARG A 537 -33.15 18.37 4.82
CA ARG A 537 -33.62 19.53 5.61
C ARG A 537 -32.77 20.77 5.35
N GLU A 538 -31.45 20.61 5.21
CA GLU A 538 -30.53 21.73 5.05
C GLU A 538 -30.40 22.21 3.60
N TYR A 539 -30.39 21.30 2.61
CA TYR A 539 -30.40 21.69 1.19
C TYR A 539 -31.70 22.36 0.77
N ALA A 540 -32.84 22.03 1.40
CA ALA A 540 -34.08 22.79 1.20
C ALA A 540 -33.89 24.27 1.61
N GLY A 541 -33.08 24.56 2.63
CA GLY A 541 -32.70 25.91 3.03
C GLY A 541 -31.85 26.65 1.99
N TYR A 542 -30.84 25.97 1.43
CA TYR A 542 -29.93 26.55 0.41
C TYR A 542 -30.58 26.71 -0.97
N ALA A 543 -31.40 25.76 -1.40
CA ALA A 543 -32.15 25.84 -2.66
C ALA A 543 -33.16 27.00 -2.60
N ASN A 544 -33.84 27.17 -1.46
CA ASN A 544 -34.72 28.32 -1.22
C ASN A 544 -33.94 29.65 -1.16
N GLY A 545 -32.70 29.64 -0.65
CA GLY A 545 -31.80 30.79 -0.66
C GLY A 545 -31.37 31.22 -2.06
N ARG A 546 -30.97 30.27 -2.93
CA ARG A 546 -30.64 30.54 -4.35
C ARG A 546 -31.85 30.97 -5.16
N GLN A 547 -33.03 30.40 -4.91
CA GLN A 547 -34.28 30.83 -5.55
C GLN A 547 -34.63 32.27 -5.15
N ARG A 548 -34.58 32.61 -3.84
CA ARG A 548 -34.80 33.98 -3.36
C ARG A 548 -33.77 34.99 -3.88
N LEU A 549 -32.51 34.56 -4.08
CA LEU A 549 -31.48 35.41 -4.69
C LEU A 549 -31.76 35.64 -6.19
N ARG A 550 -32.16 34.59 -6.92
CA ARG A 550 -32.59 34.69 -8.33
C ARG A 550 -33.83 35.55 -8.49
N ASP A 551 -34.82 35.42 -7.60
CA ASP A 551 -36.05 36.21 -7.61
C ASP A 551 -35.80 37.67 -7.22
N ARG A 552 -34.85 37.96 -6.31
CA ARG A 552 -34.40 39.35 -6.01
C ARG A 552 -33.64 39.98 -7.18
N VAL A 553 -32.83 39.20 -7.89
CA VAL A 553 -32.08 39.68 -9.06
C VAL A 553 -33.02 39.87 -10.26
N ALA A 554 -34.04 39.03 -10.42
CA ALA A 554 -35.09 39.19 -11.42
C ALA A 554 -36.05 40.35 -11.10
N GLY A 555 -36.41 40.55 -9.83
CA GLY A 555 -37.27 41.65 -9.37
C GLY A 555 -36.62 43.04 -9.46
N ARG A 556 -35.28 43.13 -9.50
CA ARG A 556 -34.56 44.39 -9.74
C ARG A 556 -34.51 44.82 -11.21
N LYS A 557 -34.77 43.92 -12.16
CA LYS A 557 -34.81 44.27 -13.60
C LYS A 557 -36.13 44.89 -14.06
N ASN A 558 -37.18 44.87 -13.24
CA ASN A 558 -38.54 45.33 -13.62
C ASN A 558 -38.99 46.61 -12.88
N ARG A 559 -38.07 47.41 -12.33
CA ARG A 559 -38.37 48.78 -11.88
C ARG A 559 -37.56 49.77 -12.70
N GLU A 560 -38.01 50.03 -13.91
CA GLU A 560 -37.75 51.29 -14.58
C GLU A 560 -38.63 52.35 -13.89
N GLU A 561 -38.00 53.29 -13.18
CA GLU A 561 -38.63 54.54 -12.80
C GLU A 561 -38.72 55.46 -14.02
N PRO A 562 -39.85 56.15 -14.27
CA PRO A 562 -39.96 57.10 -15.37
C PRO A 562 -39.20 58.38 -15.01
N VAL A 563 -38.07 58.61 -15.67
CA VAL A 563 -37.36 59.90 -15.61
C VAL A 563 -38.13 60.92 -16.45
N GLN A 564 -38.69 61.93 -15.77
CA GLN A 564 -39.25 63.13 -16.37
C GLN A 564 -38.20 63.86 -17.22
N GLY A 565 -38.61 64.27 -18.41
CA GLY A 565 -37.76 65.00 -19.35
C GLY A 565 -37.37 66.39 -18.87
N GLN A 566 -36.13 66.75 -19.14
CA GLN A 566 -35.72 68.13 -19.37
C GLN A 566 -35.04 68.21 -20.73
N HIS A 567 -35.65 69.02 -21.60
CA HIS A 567 -35.08 69.52 -22.84
C HIS A 567 -33.85 70.39 -22.54
N ALA A 568 -32.76 70.18 -23.27
CA ALA A 568 -31.86 71.26 -23.68
C ALA A 568 -31.17 70.88 -24.99
N ASP A 569 -31.32 71.77 -25.97
CA ASP A 569 -30.78 71.75 -27.32
C ASP A 569 -29.27 71.50 -27.41
N PHE A 570 -28.82 70.83 -28.46
CA PHE A 570 -27.68 71.30 -29.26
C PHE A 570 -27.78 70.82 -30.72
N HIS A 571 -27.90 71.80 -31.62
CA HIS A 571 -27.70 71.68 -33.06
C HIS A 571 -26.31 71.10 -33.40
N HIS A 572 -26.19 70.19 -34.38
CA HIS A 572 -25.71 70.53 -35.74
C HIS A 572 -25.67 69.33 -36.71
N ARG A 573 -26.41 69.48 -37.82
CA ARG A 573 -26.14 69.11 -39.23
C ARG A 573 -25.07 68.04 -39.56
N GLY A 574 -25.47 67.08 -40.43
CA GLY A 574 -24.73 66.86 -41.68
C GLY A 574 -24.74 65.46 -42.31
N ARG A 575 -25.58 65.31 -43.35
CA ARG A 575 -25.42 64.52 -44.61
C ARG A 575 -25.23 62.98 -44.53
N ARG A 576 -26.13 62.15 -45.08
CA ARG A 576 -26.49 61.82 -46.50
C ARG A 576 -25.62 60.71 -47.13
N ALA A 577 -26.34 59.77 -47.76
CA ALA A 577 -25.99 58.80 -48.84
C ALA A 577 -25.89 57.34 -48.34
N GLU A 578 -26.93 56.51 -48.51
CA GLU A 578 -27.50 55.90 -49.74
C GLU A 578 -26.79 54.60 -50.19
N ARG A 579 -27.62 53.53 -50.18
CA ARG A 579 -27.74 52.42 -51.15
C ARG A 579 -26.53 51.47 -51.27
N SER A 580 -26.71 50.16 -51.35
CA SER A 580 -27.81 49.33 -51.87
C SER A 580 -27.90 48.00 -51.14
#